data_AF-A0AAD7UHJ3-F1
#
_entry.id   AF-A0AAD7UHJ3-F1
#
_cell.length_a   1.000
_cell.length_b   1.000
_cell.length_c   1.000
_cell.angle_alpha   90.00
_cell.angle_beta   90.00
_cell.angle_gamma   90.00
#
_symmetry.space_group_name_H-M   'P 1'
#
loop_
_entity.id
_entity.type
_entity.pdbx_description
1 polymer ?
#
loop_
_entity_poly.entity_id
_entity_poly.type
_entity_poly.pdbx_seq_one_letter_code
_entity_poly.pdbx_strand_id
1 'polypeptide(L)'
;MAAQFDRTCVVSAKNGAIVRKDAEMSSEEVETLEKGTVVRVDSERTLSNGTVRCHIADRGWVSSKTLKSHDVKPQVCVLHGTAANGKIVRIQLGALLPKLSSVDLVFVDGPRLASEGNAQYNMMRSFFGKDQVLREFGTATLDDRGWRTYDGVDRAVDEAEAAVRARFPGAPPRALLGFSQGANFTTMLAARAERRGEPYACVVLFCGARPGWAKQMPSLLFETPLATPALLVAAKEDTVVGDGPYEMAKLFASPVVLTHAEGHKPLPSADPEALNALTSEIAAFLRQHTITC
;
A
#
# COMPACT_ATOMS: atom_id res chain seq x y z
N MET A 1 -9.29 8.85 -24.84
CA MET A 1 -9.76 8.87 -23.45
C MET A 1 -9.52 10.26 -22.90
N ALA A 2 -10.58 10.99 -22.54
CA ALA A 2 -10.42 12.26 -21.83
C ALA A 2 -9.89 11.92 -20.42
N ALA A 3 -8.84 12.61 -19.97
CA ALA A 3 -8.35 12.47 -18.61
C ALA A 3 -9.51 12.84 -17.66
N GLN A 4 -9.87 11.93 -16.77
CA GLN A 4 -10.87 12.18 -15.76
C GLN A 4 -10.24 13.13 -14.74
N PHE A 5 -10.68 14.39 -14.74
CA PHE A 5 -10.15 15.42 -13.85
C PHE A 5 -10.71 15.14 -12.46
N ASP A 6 -9.92 14.56 -11.55
CA ASP A 6 -10.43 14.16 -10.25
C ASP A 6 -9.42 14.47 -9.14
N ARG A 7 -9.60 15.65 -8.52
CA ARG A 7 -8.70 16.09 -7.44
C ARG A 7 -9.44 16.49 -6.18
N THR A 8 -8.86 16.13 -5.05
CA THR A 8 -9.33 16.58 -3.74
C THR A 8 -8.78 17.97 -3.44
N CYS A 9 -9.65 18.88 -3.06
CA CYS A 9 -9.33 20.25 -2.69
C CYS A 9 -9.87 20.57 -1.30
N VAL A 10 -9.35 21.62 -0.68
CA VAL A 10 -9.87 22.18 0.56
C VAL A 10 -10.26 23.63 0.34
N VAL A 11 -11.42 24.01 0.88
CA VAL A 11 -11.86 25.39 0.90
C VAL A 11 -10.88 26.19 1.77
N SER A 12 -10.14 27.08 1.13
CA SER A 12 -9.05 27.84 1.77
C SER A 12 -9.41 29.29 2.06
N ALA A 13 -10.46 29.82 1.41
CA ALA A 13 -10.91 31.19 1.57
C ALA A 13 -11.46 31.44 2.99
N LYS A 14 -11.16 32.62 3.53
CA LYS A 14 -11.52 33.00 4.92
C LYS A 14 -13.03 32.92 5.18
N ASN A 15 -13.83 33.29 4.18
CA ASN A 15 -15.28 33.35 4.28
C ASN A 15 -15.97 32.13 3.63
N GLY A 16 -15.23 31.04 3.43
CA GLY A 16 -15.74 29.87 2.74
C GLY A 16 -15.75 29.99 1.22
N ALA A 17 -16.47 29.09 0.55
CA ALA A 17 -16.65 29.06 -0.90
C ALA A 17 -18.14 29.00 -1.26
N ILE A 18 -18.59 29.96 -2.07
CA ILE A 18 -19.95 29.98 -2.60
C ILE A 18 -20.06 28.97 -3.74
N VAL A 19 -20.94 27.98 -3.58
CA VAL A 19 -21.31 27.00 -4.60
C VAL A 19 -22.46 27.56 -5.39
N ARG A 20 -22.33 27.53 -6.71
CA ARG A 20 -23.36 28.00 -7.64
C ARG A 20 -23.81 26.87 -8.56
N LYS A 21 -25.05 26.94 -9.02
CA LYS A 21 -25.64 25.92 -9.90
C LYS A 21 -24.87 25.74 -11.20
N ASP A 22 -24.40 26.84 -11.80
CA ASP A 22 -23.62 26.85 -13.04
C ASP A 22 -22.26 27.51 -12.86
N ALA A 23 -21.39 27.36 -13.86
CA ALA A 23 -20.06 27.95 -13.84
C ALA A 23 -20.11 29.50 -13.78
N GLU A 24 -21.16 30.12 -14.31
CA GLU A 24 -21.32 31.58 -14.35
C GLU A 24 -21.50 32.19 -12.96
N MET A 25 -20.88 33.35 -12.72
CA MET A 25 -20.99 34.02 -11.41
C MET A 25 -22.40 34.57 -11.12
N SER A 26 -23.22 34.73 -12.15
CA SER A 26 -24.60 35.19 -12.03
C SER A 26 -25.60 34.06 -11.76
N SER A 27 -25.19 32.79 -11.82
CA SER A 27 -26.12 31.69 -11.56
C SER A 27 -26.49 31.61 -10.09
N GLU A 28 -27.61 30.96 -9.82
CA GLU A 28 -28.14 30.72 -8.47
C GLU A 28 -27.06 30.19 -7.51
N GLU A 29 -27.01 30.78 -6.31
CA GLU A 29 -26.23 30.27 -5.19
C GLU A 29 -26.98 29.10 -4.56
N VAL A 30 -26.32 27.95 -4.44
CA VAL A 30 -26.91 26.70 -3.96
C VAL A 30 -26.58 26.49 -2.48
N GLU A 31 -25.33 26.70 -2.12
CA GLU A 31 -24.84 26.60 -0.74
C GLU A 31 -23.54 27.40 -0.56
N THR A 32 -23.13 27.59 0.68
CA THR A 32 -21.80 28.10 1.04
C THR A 32 -21.06 27.05 1.84
N LEU A 33 -19.86 26.69 1.39
CA LEU A 33 -18.97 25.75 2.08
C LEU A 33 -18.07 26.50 3.06
N GLU A 34 -17.88 25.94 4.25
CA GLU A 34 -17.00 26.53 5.25
C GLU A 34 -15.51 26.37 4.90
N LYS A 35 -14.67 27.22 5.48
CA LYS A 35 -13.21 27.06 5.38
C LYS A 35 -12.81 25.72 6.01
N GLY A 36 -11.96 24.96 5.31
CA GLY A 36 -11.52 23.65 5.75
C GLY A 36 -12.37 22.49 5.22
N THR A 37 -13.51 22.77 4.59
CA THR A 37 -14.30 21.72 3.92
C THR A 37 -13.48 21.10 2.79
N VAL A 38 -13.34 19.78 2.84
CA VAL A 38 -12.70 18.98 1.79
C VAL A 38 -13.73 18.65 0.72
N VAL A 39 -13.38 18.87 -0.54
CA VAL A 39 -14.26 18.72 -1.70
C VAL A 39 -13.57 17.96 -2.82
N ARG A 40 -14.33 17.23 -3.63
CA ARG A 40 -13.83 16.54 -4.82
C ARG A 40 -14.18 17.37 -6.05
N VAL A 41 -13.17 17.79 -6.80
CA VAL A 41 -13.32 18.55 -8.05
C VAL A 41 -13.29 17.57 -9.22
N ASP A 42 -14.38 17.49 -9.96
CA ASP A 42 -14.54 16.54 -11.09
C ASP A 42 -14.32 17.18 -12.48
N SER A 43 -14.31 18.51 -12.55
CA SER A 43 -14.10 19.25 -13.78
C SER A 43 -13.76 20.72 -13.53
N GLU A 44 -13.15 21.35 -14.53
CA GLU A 44 -12.83 22.78 -14.52
C GLU A 44 -13.34 23.47 -15.78
N ARG A 45 -13.70 24.74 -15.62
CA ARG A 45 -14.09 25.60 -16.73
C ARG A 45 -13.46 26.97 -16.58
N THR A 46 -12.77 27.42 -17.61
CA THR A 46 -12.30 28.80 -17.72
C THR A 46 -13.39 29.63 -18.42
N LEU A 47 -13.91 30.63 -17.71
CA LEU A 47 -14.88 31.58 -18.27
C LEU A 47 -14.20 32.57 -19.21
N SER A 48 -15.00 33.28 -20.01
CA SER A 48 -14.51 34.30 -20.97
C SER A 48 -13.67 35.41 -20.33
N ASN A 49 -13.87 35.69 -19.05
CA ASN A 49 -13.11 36.67 -18.27
C ASN A 49 -11.82 36.10 -17.64
N GLY A 50 -11.43 34.87 -17.98
CA GLY A 50 -10.25 34.18 -17.45
C GLY A 50 -10.43 33.57 -16.06
N THR A 51 -11.62 33.68 -15.45
CA THR A 51 -11.90 33.05 -14.15
C THR A 51 -12.02 31.54 -14.33
N VAL A 52 -11.23 30.79 -13.57
CA VAL A 52 -11.33 29.34 -13.50
C VAL A 52 -12.35 28.95 -12.42
N ARG A 53 -13.30 28.10 -12.80
CA ARG A 53 -14.35 27.55 -11.95
C ARG A 53 -14.16 26.05 -11.85
N CYS A 54 -14.32 25.51 -10.65
CA CYS A 54 -14.20 24.09 -10.37
C CYS A 54 -15.59 23.54 -10.07
N HIS A 55 -15.99 22.46 -10.72
CA HIS A 55 -17.22 21.75 -10.37
C HIS A 55 -16.92 20.75 -9.25
N ILE A 56 -17.73 20.79 -8.20
CA ILE A 56 -17.71 19.86 -7.09
C ILE A 56 -18.83 18.85 -7.34
N ALA A 57 -18.45 17.57 -7.37
CA ALA A 57 -19.37 16.47 -7.61
C ALA A 57 -20.61 16.60 -6.71
N ASP A 58 -21.78 16.48 -7.33
CA ASP A 58 -23.11 16.54 -6.71
C ASP A 58 -23.48 17.86 -5.98
N ARG A 59 -22.68 18.93 -6.14
CA ARG A 59 -22.90 20.21 -5.44
C ARG A 59 -22.97 21.43 -6.35
N GLY A 60 -22.11 21.50 -7.37
CA GLY A 60 -22.08 22.62 -8.32
C GLY A 60 -20.72 23.31 -8.40
N TRP A 61 -20.69 24.56 -8.84
CA TRP A 61 -19.47 25.28 -9.23
C TRP A 61 -18.98 26.28 -8.18
N VAL A 62 -17.69 26.23 -7.89
CA VAL A 62 -16.98 27.19 -7.03
C VAL A 62 -15.85 27.89 -7.79
N SER A 63 -15.35 29.00 -7.23
CA SER A 63 -14.16 29.67 -7.76
C SER A 63 -12.91 28.84 -7.44
N SER A 64 -12.02 28.61 -8.40
CA SER A 64 -10.77 27.90 -8.10
C SER A 64 -9.92 28.64 -7.06
N LYS A 65 -10.05 29.97 -6.98
CA LYS A 65 -9.34 30.82 -6.00
C LYS A 65 -9.75 30.55 -4.56
N THR A 66 -10.92 29.96 -4.33
CA THR A 66 -11.37 29.59 -2.97
C THR A 66 -10.91 28.20 -2.57
N LEU A 67 -10.27 27.46 -3.48
CA LEU A 67 -9.77 26.11 -3.25
C LEU A 67 -8.24 26.11 -3.17
N LYS A 68 -7.69 25.20 -2.38
CA LYS A 68 -6.29 24.75 -2.47
C LYS A 68 -6.27 23.26 -2.71
N SER A 69 -5.24 22.76 -3.40
CA SER A 69 -4.99 21.32 -3.43
C SER A 69 -4.98 20.81 -2.00
N HIS A 70 -5.80 19.81 -1.73
CA HIS A 70 -5.76 19.09 -0.48
C HIS A 70 -5.04 17.80 -0.79
N ASP A 71 -3.72 17.84 -0.65
CA ASP A 71 -2.85 16.69 -0.85
C ASP A 71 -3.11 15.67 0.26
N VAL A 72 -4.24 14.95 0.18
CA VAL A 72 -4.40 13.69 0.91
C VAL A 72 -3.42 12.74 0.25
N LYS A 73 -2.29 12.55 0.90
CA LYS A 73 -1.33 11.55 0.45
C LYS A 73 -2.03 10.20 0.45
N PRO A 74 -1.96 9.43 -0.64
CA PRO A 74 -2.51 8.08 -0.66
C PRO A 74 -1.95 7.28 0.51
N GLN A 75 -2.82 6.66 1.27
CA GLN A 75 -2.44 5.84 2.40
C GLN A 75 -1.94 4.48 1.91
N VAL A 76 -0.78 4.06 2.37
CA VAL A 76 -0.14 2.80 1.99
C VAL A 76 0.17 2.00 3.25
N CYS A 77 -0.31 0.77 3.29
CA CYS A 77 -0.10 -0.12 4.44
C CYS A 77 1.20 -0.89 4.30
N VAL A 78 1.95 -1.06 5.38
CA VAL A 78 3.21 -1.82 5.42
C VAL A 78 3.11 -2.95 6.45
N LEU A 79 3.29 -4.19 5.98
CA LEU A 79 3.25 -5.41 6.78
C LEU A 79 4.68 -5.93 7.00
N HIS A 80 5.02 -6.21 8.26
CA HIS A 80 6.35 -6.66 8.66
C HIS A 80 6.57 -8.18 8.44
N GLY A 81 7.81 -8.64 8.59
CA GLY A 81 8.18 -10.06 8.52
C GLY A 81 7.84 -10.86 9.79
N THR A 82 8.16 -12.16 9.81
CA THR A 82 7.97 -13.02 10.99
C THR A 82 8.77 -12.49 12.19
N ALA A 83 8.19 -12.60 13.39
CA ALA A 83 8.81 -12.16 14.65
C ALA A 83 9.36 -10.73 14.57
N ALA A 84 8.54 -9.82 14.06
CA ALA A 84 8.91 -8.41 13.88
C ALA A 84 7.75 -7.50 14.33
N ASN A 85 7.86 -6.21 14.05
CA ASN A 85 6.79 -5.23 14.25
C ASN A 85 6.97 -4.08 13.25
N GLY A 86 6.01 -3.15 13.23
CA GLY A 86 5.99 -1.99 12.37
C GLY A 86 7.21 -1.09 12.53
N LYS A 87 7.75 -0.99 13.75
CA LYS A 87 8.98 -0.22 14.01
C LYS A 87 10.20 -0.87 13.34
N ILE A 88 10.32 -2.19 13.41
CA ILE A 88 11.42 -2.93 12.81
C ILE A 88 11.38 -2.80 11.28
N VAL A 89 10.24 -3.07 10.63
CA VAL A 89 10.18 -2.96 9.17
C VAL A 89 10.37 -1.51 8.69
N ARG A 90 9.95 -0.52 9.49
CA ARG A 90 10.27 0.89 9.22
C ARG A 90 11.79 1.16 9.22
N ILE A 91 12.54 0.58 10.16
CA ILE A 91 14.00 0.67 10.18
C ILE A 91 14.59 -0.02 8.93
N GLN A 92 14.12 -1.22 8.61
CA GLN A 92 14.60 -1.99 7.46
C GLN A 92 14.34 -1.28 6.12
N LEU A 93 13.26 -0.50 6.01
CA LEU A 93 12.92 0.30 4.84
C LEU A 93 13.48 1.73 4.90
N GLY A 94 14.35 2.06 5.86
CA GLY A 94 14.77 3.43 6.18
C GLY A 94 15.27 4.23 4.97
N ALA A 95 16.02 3.61 4.06
CA ALA A 95 16.54 4.24 2.85
C ALA A 95 15.46 4.55 1.79
N LEU A 96 14.35 3.80 1.81
CA LEU A 96 13.21 4.01 0.91
C LEU A 96 12.30 5.15 1.40
N LEU A 97 12.13 5.32 2.72
CA LEU A 97 11.14 6.25 3.29
C LEU A 97 11.25 7.70 2.76
N PRO A 98 12.45 8.32 2.63
CA PRO A 98 12.57 9.68 2.10
C PRO A 98 12.05 9.83 0.67
N LYS A 99 12.07 8.76 -0.13
CA LYS A 99 11.60 8.76 -1.53
C LYS A 99 10.07 8.55 -1.65
N LEU A 100 9.41 8.21 -0.55
CA LEU A 100 7.97 7.96 -0.46
C LEU A 100 7.22 9.13 0.21
N SER A 101 7.75 10.35 0.12
CA SER A 101 7.15 11.54 0.74
C SER A 101 5.77 11.90 0.20
N SER A 102 5.39 11.37 -0.96
CA SER A 102 4.09 11.57 -1.63
C SER A 102 2.98 10.64 -1.15
N VAL A 103 3.28 9.66 -0.28
CA VAL A 103 2.30 8.73 0.29
C VAL A 103 2.39 8.74 1.81
N ASP A 104 1.30 8.37 2.48
CA ASP A 104 1.27 8.20 3.93
C ASP A 104 1.44 6.72 4.28
N LEU A 105 2.61 6.37 4.81
CA LEU A 105 2.93 5.00 5.21
C LEU A 105 2.38 4.69 6.60
N VAL A 106 1.55 3.65 6.69
CA VAL A 106 1.03 3.14 7.96
C VAL A 106 1.53 1.72 8.18
N PHE A 107 2.35 1.57 9.21
CA PHE A 107 2.93 0.29 9.59
C PHE A 107 1.97 -0.47 10.50
N VAL A 108 1.63 -1.70 10.13
CA VAL A 108 0.65 -2.53 10.84
C VAL A 108 1.36 -3.71 11.49
N ASP A 109 1.05 -3.90 12.77
CA ASP A 109 1.53 -5.00 13.57
C ASP A 109 0.66 -6.25 13.37
N GLY A 110 1.31 -7.41 13.33
CA GLY A 110 0.65 -8.70 13.29
C GLY A 110 -0.22 -8.93 14.54
N PRO A 111 -1.38 -9.57 14.40
CA PRO A 111 -2.32 -9.77 15.51
C PRO A 111 -1.76 -10.68 16.61
N ARG A 112 -0.80 -11.56 16.29
CA ARG A 112 -0.28 -12.59 17.20
C ARG A 112 1.06 -12.18 17.78
N LEU A 113 1.29 -12.51 19.06
CA LEU A 113 2.62 -12.42 19.64
C LEU A 113 3.50 -13.55 19.08
N ALA A 114 4.73 -13.21 18.70
CA ALA A 114 5.69 -14.21 18.27
C ALA A 114 6.15 -15.04 19.48
N SER A 115 6.17 -16.37 19.33
CA SER A 115 6.64 -17.31 20.34
C SER A 115 8.17 -17.31 20.45
N GLU A 116 8.72 -17.56 21.64
CA GLU A 116 10.16 -17.79 21.83
C GLU A 116 10.67 -19.03 21.08
N GLY A 117 9.78 -19.99 20.79
CA GLY A 117 10.08 -21.17 19.97
C GLY A 117 10.16 -20.88 18.47
N ASN A 118 9.83 -19.66 18.04
CA ASN A 118 9.99 -19.24 16.65
C ASN A 118 11.49 -19.03 16.35
N ALA A 119 11.99 -19.65 15.28
CA ALA A 119 13.42 -19.64 14.93
C ALA A 119 13.99 -18.23 14.73
N GLN A 120 13.16 -17.27 14.31
CA GLN A 120 13.56 -15.89 14.07
C GLN A 120 13.51 -15.04 15.35
N TYR A 121 12.83 -15.48 16.40
CA TYR A 121 12.55 -14.66 17.59
C TYR A 121 13.82 -14.11 18.26
N ASN A 122 14.75 -15.01 18.61
CA ASN A 122 15.99 -14.62 19.30
C ASN A 122 16.91 -13.78 18.40
N MET A 123 16.97 -14.13 17.11
CA MET A 123 17.73 -13.38 16.11
C MET A 123 17.22 -11.94 16.00
N MET A 124 15.91 -11.74 15.88
CA MET A 124 15.31 -10.42 15.74
C MET A 124 15.51 -9.56 17.00
N ARG A 125 15.42 -10.14 18.21
CA ARG A 125 15.75 -9.43 19.46
C ARG A 125 17.24 -9.08 19.56
N SER A 126 18.12 -9.92 19.03
CA SER A 126 19.56 -9.64 18.98
C SER A 126 19.88 -8.43 18.09
N PHE A 127 19.23 -8.30 16.94
CA PHE A 127 19.47 -7.20 16.00
C PHE A 127 18.74 -5.90 16.36
N PHE A 128 17.48 -5.99 16.84
CA PHE A 128 16.61 -4.82 17.01
C PHE A 128 16.31 -4.46 18.47
N GLY A 129 16.92 -5.18 19.41
CA GLY A 129 16.83 -4.93 20.84
C GLY A 129 15.97 -5.95 21.58
N LYS A 130 16.39 -6.27 22.80
CA LYS A 130 15.72 -7.27 23.64
C LYS A 130 14.33 -6.82 24.08
N ASP A 131 14.03 -5.54 24.17
CA ASP A 131 12.73 -5.07 24.66
C ASP A 131 11.66 -4.97 23.56
N GLN A 132 11.95 -5.43 22.33
CA GLN A 132 10.95 -5.44 21.26
C GLN A 132 9.82 -6.43 21.54
N VAL A 133 8.57 -5.96 21.46
CA VAL A 133 7.40 -6.83 21.36
C VAL A 133 7.31 -7.31 19.92
N LEU A 134 7.60 -8.58 19.70
CA LEU A 134 7.61 -9.20 18.38
C LEU A 134 6.27 -9.88 18.10
N ARG A 135 5.83 -9.73 16.86
CA ARG A 135 4.53 -10.17 16.38
C ARG A 135 4.66 -10.94 15.07
N GLU A 136 3.61 -11.66 14.71
CA GLU A 136 3.48 -12.39 13.46
C GLU A 136 2.02 -12.38 12.97
N PHE A 137 1.85 -12.60 11.67
CA PHE A 137 0.53 -12.65 11.02
C PHE A 137 -0.08 -14.04 11.03
N GLY A 138 0.76 -15.08 11.08
CA GLY A 138 0.34 -16.46 11.18
C GLY A 138 1.49 -17.37 11.58
N THR A 139 1.16 -18.52 12.14
CA THR A 139 2.13 -19.53 12.54
C THR A 139 2.58 -20.29 11.30
N ALA A 140 3.84 -20.06 10.90
CA ALA A 140 4.39 -20.57 9.66
C ALA A 140 4.65 -22.09 9.72
N THR A 141 4.21 -22.80 8.69
CA THR A 141 4.46 -24.22 8.47
C THR A 141 5.05 -24.44 7.07
N LEU A 142 5.21 -25.68 6.64
CA LEU A 142 5.64 -26.05 5.29
C LEU A 142 4.72 -27.15 4.73
N ASP A 143 4.48 -27.13 3.42
CA ASP A 143 3.90 -28.27 2.71
C ASP A 143 4.93 -29.40 2.45
N ASP A 144 4.50 -30.47 1.79
CA ASP A 144 5.30 -31.63 1.40
C ASP A 144 6.48 -31.29 0.47
N ARG A 145 6.44 -30.14 -0.21
CA ARG A 145 7.50 -29.62 -1.09
C ARG A 145 8.42 -28.65 -0.36
N GLY A 146 8.20 -28.42 0.94
CA GLY A 146 8.90 -27.40 1.70
C GLY A 146 8.49 -25.97 1.34
N TRP A 147 7.31 -25.75 0.77
CA TRP A 147 6.80 -24.41 0.46
C TRP A 147 6.02 -23.84 1.64
N ARG A 148 6.05 -22.52 1.78
CA ARG A 148 5.50 -21.85 2.96
C ARG A 148 3.98 -22.03 3.03
N THR A 149 3.49 -22.55 4.14
CA THR A 149 2.08 -22.62 4.52
C THR A 149 1.85 -21.95 5.88
N TYR A 150 0.60 -21.85 6.32
CA TYR A 150 0.25 -21.37 7.65
C TYR A 150 -0.77 -22.29 8.32
N ASP A 151 -0.63 -22.47 9.63
CA ASP A 151 -1.66 -23.10 10.44
C ASP A 151 -2.90 -22.19 10.54
N GLY A 152 -4.07 -22.73 10.19
CA GLY A 152 -5.33 -22.00 10.14
C GLY A 152 -5.29 -20.74 9.24
N VAL A 153 -4.85 -20.88 7.99
CA VAL A 153 -4.60 -19.75 7.08
C VAL A 153 -5.78 -18.79 6.95
N ASP A 154 -7.02 -19.29 6.81
CA ASP A 154 -8.20 -18.44 6.63
C ASP A 154 -8.38 -17.48 7.81
N ARG A 155 -8.30 -18.02 9.02
CA ARG A 155 -8.37 -17.24 10.25
C ARG A 155 -7.21 -16.26 10.36
N ALA A 156 -5.99 -16.68 10.01
CA ALA A 156 -4.83 -15.79 10.05
C ALA A 156 -5.00 -14.61 9.07
N VAL A 157 -5.54 -14.86 7.88
CA VAL A 157 -5.83 -13.82 6.88
C VAL A 157 -6.96 -12.89 7.34
N ASP A 158 -8.02 -13.42 7.96
CA ASP A 158 -9.08 -12.61 8.58
C ASP A 158 -8.54 -11.70 9.70
N GLU A 159 -7.69 -12.23 10.57
CA GLU A 159 -7.05 -11.46 11.65
C GLU A 159 -6.12 -10.38 11.09
N ALA A 160 -5.35 -10.68 10.03
CA ALA A 160 -4.51 -9.71 9.35
C ALA A 160 -5.34 -8.60 8.67
N GLU A 161 -6.43 -8.98 7.98
CA GLU A 161 -7.35 -8.03 7.36
C GLU A 161 -8.00 -7.10 8.41
N ALA A 162 -8.42 -7.65 9.55
CA ALA A 162 -8.95 -6.88 10.67
C ALA A 162 -7.91 -5.91 11.26
N ALA A 163 -6.65 -6.34 11.42
CA ALA A 163 -5.56 -5.48 11.88
C ALA A 163 -5.29 -4.32 10.91
N VAL A 164 -5.35 -4.57 9.60
CA VAL A 164 -5.27 -3.51 8.58
C VAL A 164 -6.45 -2.56 8.73
N ARG A 165 -7.70 -3.05 8.69
CA ARG A 165 -8.91 -2.19 8.80
C ARG A 165 -8.91 -1.32 10.05
N ALA A 166 -8.47 -1.84 11.19
CA ALA A 166 -8.37 -1.07 12.44
C ALA A 166 -7.42 0.15 12.34
N ARG A 167 -6.49 0.15 11.39
CA ARG A 167 -5.54 1.25 11.15
C ARG A 167 -5.99 2.22 10.05
N PHE A 168 -7.05 1.89 9.31
CA PHE A 168 -7.63 2.74 8.26
C PHE A 168 -9.14 2.92 8.46
N PRO A 169 -9.58 3.64 9.51
CA PRO A 169 -10.98 3.93 9.72
C PRO A 169 -11.49 4.87 8.62
N GLY A 170 -12.36 4.36 7.75
CA GLY A 170 -13.04 5.14 6.70
C GLY A 170 -12.89 4.54 5.31
N ALA A 171 -11.68 4.13 4.93
CA ALA A 171 -11.41 3.50 3.63
C ALA A 171 -10.19 2.57 3.72
N PRO A 172 -10.14 1.48 2.94
CA PRO A 172 -8.95 0.65 2.87
C PRO A 172 -7.74 1.45 2.33
N PRO A 173 -6.50 1.04 2.66
CA PRO A 173 -5.31 1.66 2.09
C PRO A 173 -5.31 1.51 0.57
N ARG A 174 -4.70 2.46 -0.13
CA ARG A 174 -4.61 2.47 -1.59
C ARG A 174 -3.67 1.37 -2.12
N ALA A 175 -2.61 1.06 -1.39
CA ALA A 175 -1.64 0.01 -1.74
C ALA A 175 -1.11 -0.70 -0.51
N LEU A 176 -0.54 -1.88 -0.72
CA LEU A 176 0.07 -2.69 0.33
C LEU A 176 1.55 -2.97 0.03
N LEU A 177 2.38 -2.87 1.06
CA LEU A 177 3.78 -3.28 1.08
C LEU A 177 3.92 -4.42 2.09
N GLY A 178 4.70 -5.44 1.78
CA GLY A 178 4.96 -6.53 2.72
C GLY A 178 6.38 -7.05 2.63
N PHE A 179 7.01 -7.31 3.78
CA PHE A 179 8.32 -7.97 3.85
C PHE A 179 8.19 -9.40 4.40
N SER A 180 8.85 -10.37 3.75
CA SER A 180 8.93 -11.77 4.19
C SER A 180 7.53 -12.37 4.42
N GLN A 181 7.17 -12.75 5.65
CA GLN A 181 5.79 -13.16 5.97
C GLN A 181 4.75 -12.09 5.60
N GLY A 182 5.04 -10.81 5.82
CA GLY A 182 4.17 -9.72 5.39
C GLY A 182 3.93 -9.70 3.88
N ALA A 183 4.91 -10.10 3.05
CA ALA A 183 4.72 -10.20 1.59
C ALA A 183 3.70 -11.29 1.22
N ASN A 184 3.75 -12.42 1.92
CA ASN A 184 2.79 -13.51 1.74
C ASN A 184 1.37 -13.05 2.09
N PHE A 185 1.20 -12.40 3.25
CA PHE A 185 -0.10 -11.87 3.68
C PHE A 185 -0.60 -10.74 2.80
N THR A 186 0.27 -9.83 2.35
CA THR A 186 -0.09 -8.80 1.35
C THR A 186 -0.65 -9.43 0.08
N THR A 187 -0.08 -10.54 -0.38
CA THR A 187 -0.57 -11.24 -1.58
C THR A 187 -1.95 -11.87 -1.35
N MET A 188 -2.16 -12.52 -0.21
CA MET A 188 -3.46 -13.10 0.16
C MET A 188 -4.55 -12.02 0.33
N LEU A 189 -4.21 -10.89 0.96
CA LEU A 189 -5.12 -9.75 1.10
C LEU A 189 -5.47 -9.14 -0.25
N ALA A 190 -4.48 -8.97 -1.15
CA ALA A 190 -4.72 -8.45 -2.49
C ALA A 190 -5.63 -9.36 -3.31
N ALA A 191 -5.43 -10.69 -3.23
CA ALA A 191 -6.30 -11.65 -3.88
C ALA A 191 -7.76 -11.54 -3.39
N ARG A 192 -7.99 -11.45 -2.06
CA ARG A 192 -9.34 -11.29 -1.52
C ARG A 192 -9.97 -9.97 -1.95
N ALA A 193 -9.23 -8.88 -1.91
CA ALA A 193 -9.71 -7.56 -2.28
C ALA A 193 -10.12 -7.51 -3.77
N GLU A 194 -9.25 -7.99 -4.66
CA GLU A 194 -9.55 -8.06 -6.10
C GLU A 194 -10.78 -8.92 -6.40
N ARG A 195 -10.90 -10.09 -5.74
CA ARG A 195 -12.02 -11.01 -5.97
C ARG A 195 -13.35 -10.49 -5.39
N ARG A 196 -13.30 -9.52 -4.48
CA ARG A 196 -14.48 -8.78 -4.01
C ARG A 196 -14.82 -7.57 -4.89
N GLY A 197 -14.04 -7.30 -5.95
CA GLY A 197 -14.22 -6.13 -6.81
C GLY A 197 -13.61 -4.84 -6.24
N GLU A 198 -12.76 -4.96 -5.21
CA GLU A 198 -12.13 -3.84 -4.51
C GLU A 198 -10.59 -3.96 -4.58
N PRO A 199 -9.96 -4.08 -5.77
CA PRO A 199 -8.53 -4.29 -5.85
C PRO A 199 -7.73 -3.12 -5.27
N TYR A 200 -6.61 -3.43 -4.62
CA TYR A 200 -5.61 -2.41 -4.32
C TYR A 200 -5.02 -1.84 -5.61
N ALA A 201 -4.54 -0.61 -5.56
CA ALA A 201 -3.93 0.03 -6.73
C ALA A 201 -2.62 -0.65 -7.16
N CYS A 202 -1.86 -1.17 -6.19
CA CYS A 202 -0.71 -2.05 -6.41
C CYS A 202 -0.28 -2.74 -5.10
N VAL A 203 0.63 -3.70 -5.24
CA VAL A 203 1.38 -4.31 -4.13
C VAL A 203 2.89 -4.27 -4.35
N VAL A 204 3.65 -4.14 -3.27
CA VAL A 204 5.12 -4.27 -3.28
C VAL A 204 5.55 -5.35 -2.28
N LEU A 205 6.26 -6.36 -2.76
CA LEU A 205 6.51 -7.62 -2.05
C LEU A 205 8.02 -7.85 -1.91
N PHE A 206 8.54 -7.70 -0.70
CA PHE A 206 9.96 -7.90 -0.42
C PHE A 206 10.20 -9.30 0.11
N CYS A 207 11.06 -10.08 -0.56
CA CYS A 207 11.53 -11.40 -0.09
C CYS A 207 10.40 -12.35 0.34
N GLY A 208 9.33 -12.43 -0.45
CA GLY A 208 8.22 -13.34 -0.19
C GLY A 208 8.58 -14.82 -0.39
N ALA A 209 7.87 -15.73 0.26
CA ALA A 209 8.19 -17.16 0.26
C ALA A 209 7.43 -17.92 -0.84
N ARG A 210 7.95 -19.09 -1.25
CA ARG A 210 7.23 -19.97 -2.19
C ARG A 210 5.80 -20.23 -1.68
N PRO A 211 4.76 -20.00 -2.49
CA PRO A 211 3.39 -19.83 -1.99
C PRO A 211 2.67 -21.18 -1.80
N GLY A 212 3.13 -22.01 -0.87
CA GLY A 212 2.39 -23.22 -0.46
C GLY A 212 1.00 -22.87 0.09
N TRP A 213 0.90 -21.73 0.78
CA TRP A 213 -0.33 -21.15 1.31
C TRP A 213 -1.38 -20.88 0.23
N ALA A 214 -1.00 -20.68 -1.04
CA ALA A 214 -1.97 -20.44 -2.11
C ALA A 214 -2.94 -21.62 -2.30
N LYS A 215 -2.50 -22.86 -2.03
CA LYS A 215 -3.36 -24.06 -2.07
C LYS A 215 -4.28 -24.19 -0.86
N GLN A 216 -3.96 -23.51 0.24
CA GLN A 216 -4.78 -23.53 1.46
C GLN A 216 -5.92 -22.50 1.39
N MET A 217 -5.82 -21.55 0.47
CA MET A 217 -6.84 -20.53 0.22
C MET A 217 -7.98 -21.09 -0.65
N PRO A 218 -9.20 -20.51 -0.60
CA PRO A 218 -10.28 -20.88 -1.52
C PRO A 218 -9.82 -20.91 -2.99
N SER A 219 -10.16 -21.97 -3.71
CA SER A 219 -9.55 -22.29 -5.02
C SER A 219 -9.62 -21.13 -6.02
N LEU A 220 -10.75 -20.42 -6.06
CA LEU A 220 -10.99 -19.29 -6.96
C LEU A 220 -10.04 -18.09 -6.77
N LEU A 221 -9.34 -17.97 -5.63
CA LEU A 221 -8.49 -16.81 -5.36
C LEU A 221 -7.27 -16.76 -6.28
N PHE A 222 -6.68 -17.91 -6.61
CA PHE A 222 -5.45 -18.00 -7.42
C PHE A 222 -5.60 -18.86 -8.68
N GLU A 223 -6.82 -19.26 -9.03
CA GLU A 223 -7.12 -19.94 -10.31
C GLU A 223 -6.78 -19.07 -11.53
N THR A 224 -6.95 -17.75 -11.41
CA THR A 224 -6.51 -16.78 -12.41
C THR A 224 -5.45 -15.86 -11.81
N PRO A 225 -4.41 -15.47 -12.58
CA PRO A 225 -3.43 -14.50 -12.12
C PRO A 225 -4.09 -13.19 -11.71
N LEU A 226 -3.61 -12.58 -10.64
CA LEU A 226 -4.11 -11.31 -10.12
C LEU A 226 -3.82 -10.18 -11.11
N ALA A 227 -4.83 -9.37 -11.41
CA ALA A 227 -4.69 -8.18 -12.25
C ALA A 227 -4.04 -7.01 -11.49
N THR A 228 -4.11 -7.03 -10.15
CA THR A 228 -3.45 -6.06 -9.26
C THR A 228 -1.97 -5.93 -9.62
N PRO A 229 -1.48 -4.72 -9.98
CA PRO A 229 -0.07 -4.50 -10.28
C PRO A 229 0.83 -4.90 -9.11
N ALA A 230 1.89 -5.65 -9.39
CA ALA A 230 2.80 -6.14 -8.36
C ALA A 230 4.26 -5.87 -8.71
N LEU A 231 5.00 -5.33 -7.74
CA LEU A 231 6.46 -5.27 -7.77
C LEU A 231 7.00 -6.20 -6.70
N LEU A 232 7.89 -7.11 -7.09
CA LEU A 232 8.56 -8.04 -6.20
C LEU A 232 10.04 -7.69 -6.11
N VAL A 233 10.60 -7.76 -4.92
CA VAL A 233 12.03 -7.57 -4.67
C VAL A 233 12.61 -8.88 -4.17
N ALA A 234 13.53 -9.45 -4.94
CA ALA A 234 14.23 -10.68 -4.62
C ALA A 234 15.68 -10.40 -4.19
N ALA A 235 16.07 -11.04 -3.09
CA ALA A 235 17.43 -11.05 -2.58
C ALA A 235 18.15 -12.29 -3.13
N LYS A 236 19.25 -12.12 -3.88
CA LYS A 236 19.89 -13.23 -4.62
C LYS A 236 20.54 -14.26 -3.69
N GLU A 237 21.07 -13.83 -2.55
CA GLU A 237 21.68 -14.71 -1.54
C GLU A 237 20.70 -15.11 -0.43
N ASP A 238 19.40 -14.99 -0.69
CA ASP A 238 18.35 -15.28 0.29
C ASP A 238 18.15 -16.79 0.48
N THR A 239 18.76 -17.31 1.53
CA THR A 239 18.62 -18.72 1.93
C THR A 239 17.35 -18.99 2.74
N VAL A 240 16.57 -17.97 3.12
CA VAL A 240 15.35 -18.11 3.93
C VAL A 240 14.14 -18.40 3.04
N VAL A 241 14.02 -17.69 1.91
CA VAL A 241 12.89 -17.87 0.98
C VAL A 241 13.29 -18.40 -0.39
N GLY A 242 14.58 -18.41 -0.73
CA GLY A 242 15.08 -18.89 -2.02
C GLY A 242 14.35 -18.25 -3.19
N ASP A 243 13.88 -19.07 -4.13
CA ASP A 243 13.14 -18.58 -5.32
C ASP A 243 11.70 -18.11 -5.02
N GLY A 244 11.34 -17.97 -3.74
CA GLY A 244 10.01 -17.55 -3.30
C GLY A 244 9.45 -16.33 -4.06
N PRO A 245 10.19 -15.23 -4.22
CA PRO A 245 9.71 -14.08 -4.99
C PRO A 245 9.40 -14.41 -6.45
N TYR A 246 10.19 -15.25 -7.11
CA TYR A 246 9.94 -15.64 -8.50
C TYR A 246 8.72 -16.56 -8.64
N GLU A 247 8.50 -17.47 -7.69
CA GLU A 247 7.29 -18.30 -7.65
C GLU A 247 6.04 -17.47 -7.35
N MET A 248 6.14 -16.49 -6.46
CA MET A 248 5.04 -15.55 -6.17
C MET A 248 4.71 -14.66 -7.36
N ALA A 249 5.69 -14.26 -8.17
CA ALA A 249 5.45 -13.45 -9.36
C ALA A 249 4.45 -14.12 -10.31
N LYS A 250 4.44 -15.45 -10.42
CA LYS A 250 3.52 -16.23 -11.26
C LYS A 250 2.05 -16.11 -10.84
N LEU A 251 1.77 -15.61 -9.63
CA LEU A 251 0.42 -15.35 -9.14
C LEU A 251 -0.18 -14.05 -9.70
N PHE A 252 0.61 -13.24 -10.42
CA PHE A 252 0.20 -11.94 -10.97
C PHE A 252 0.27 -11.97 -12.49
N ALA A 253 -0.62 -11.24 -13.16
CA ALA A 253 -0.67 -11.20 -14.62
C ALA A 253 0.53 -10.47 -15.25
N SER A 254 1.01 -9.39 -14.60
CA SER A 254 2.10 -8.54 -15.09
C SER A 254 3.03 -8.08 -13.95
N PRO A 255 3.76 -9.01 -13.30
CA PRO A 255 4.67 -8.67 -12.21
C PRO A 255 5.93 -7.97 -12.72
N VAL A 256 6.43 -6.99 -11.94
CA VAL A 256 7.80 -6.48 -12.05
C VAL A 256 8.65 -7.17 -11.00
N VAL A 257 9.81 -7.71 -11.37
CA VAL A 257 10.74 -8.34 -10.41
C VAL A 257 12.06 -7.58 -10.42
N LEU A 258 12.41 -6.98 -9.29
CA LEU A 258 13.70 -6.35 -9.03
C LEU A 258 14.57 -7.27 -8.16
N THR A 259 15.89 -7.14 -8.27
CA THR A 259 16.82 -7.99 -7.51
C THR A 259 17.95 -7.19 -6.87
N HIS A 260 18.48 -7.68 -5.74
CA HIS A 260 19.74 -7.21 -5.17
C HIS A 260 20.61 -8.39 -4.71
N ALA A 261 21.90 -8.15 -4.49
CA ALA A 261 22.88 -9.22 -4.26
C ALA A 261 22.81 -9.86 -2.87
N GLU A 262 22.42 -9.12 -1.83
CA GLU A 262 22.49 -9.60 -0.44
C GLU A 262 21.46 -10.69 -0.08
N GLY A 263 21.58 -11.23 1.14
CA GLY A 263 20.64 -12.18 1.74
C GLY A 263 19.31 -11.57 2.19
N HIS A 264 18.59 -12.26 3.09
CA HIS A 264 17.19 -11.98 3.47
C HIS A 264 16.96 -10.60 4.14
N LYS A 265 16.98 -9.55 3.32
CA LYS A 265 16.75 -8.14 3.67
C LYS A 265 15.86 -7.52 2.60
N PRO A 266 14.97 -6.58 2.95
CA PRO A 266 14.14 -5.93 1.94
C PRO A 266 14.93 -4.98 1.02
N LEU A 267 16.05 -4.44 1.49
CA LEU A 267 16.90 -3.51 0.76
C LEU A 267 18.37 -3.88 0.98
N PRO A 268 19.25 -3.69 -0.03
CA PRO A 268 20.68 -3.83 0.15
C PRO A 268 21.23 -2.70 1.03
N SER A 269 22.42 -2.90 1.56
CA SER A 269 23.13 -2.00 2.46
C SER A 269 24.61 -1.84 2.11
N ALA A 270 25.21 -2.80 1.39
CA ALA A 270 26.62 -2.80 1.04
C ALA A 270 26.98 -1.89 -0.14
N ASP A 271 26.03 -1.71 -1.08
CA ASP A 271 26.22 -0.92 -2.30
C ASP A 271 25.22 0.26 -2.32
N PRO A 272 25.67 1.50 -2.04
CA PRO A 272 24.82 2.68 -2.05
C PRO A 272 24.20 3.01 -3.41
N GLU A 273 24.88 2.70 -4.51
CA GLU A 273 24.37 2.97 -5.87
C GLU A 273 23.23 2.00 -6.19
N ALA A 274 23.44 0.70 -5.95
CA ALA A 274 22.40 -0.31 -6.09
C ALA A 274 21.21 -0.04 -5.16
N LEU A 275 21.45 0.39 -3.92
CA LEU A 275 20.40 0.81 -2.99
C LEU A 275 19.59 1.99 -3.53
N ASN A 276 20.27 3.03 -4.02
CA ASN A 276 19.60 4.21 -4.57
C ASN A 276 18.79 3.87 -5.83
N ALA A 277 19.33 3.03 -6.73
CA ALA A 277 18.62 2.57 -7.92
C ALA A 277 17.35 1.79 -7.54
N LEU A 278 17.49 0.75 -6.70
CA LEU A 278 16.37 -0.08 -6.26
C LEU A 278 15.27 0.74 -5.58
N THR A 279 15.64 1.61 -4.65
CA THR A 279 14.65 2.43 -3.93
C THR A 279 13.99 3.48 -4.82
N SER A 280 14.67 3.95 -5.88
CA SER A 280 14.08 4.87 -6.86
C SER A 280 13.04 4.17 -7.73
N GLU A 281 13.32 2.94 -8.18
CA GLU A 281 12.38 2.11 -8.94
C GLU A 281 11.13 1.77 -8.13
N ILE A 282 11.29 1.35 -6.88
CA ILE A 282 10.15 1.08 -5.98
C ILE A 282 9.30 2.33 -5.79
N ALA A 283 9.93 3.49 -5.57
CA ALA A 283 9.21 4.74 -5.38
C ALA A 283 8.50 5.20 -6.67
N ALA A 284 9.11 4.98 -7.84
CA ALA A 284 8.50 5.28 -9.13
C ALA A 284 7.26 4.40 -9.37
N PHE A 285 7.37 3.09 -9.13
CA PHE A 285 6.26 2.16 -9.21
C PHE A 285 5.10 2.57 -8.30
N LEU A 286 5.38 2.88 -7.02
CA LEU A 286 4.33 3.34 -6.10
C LEU A 286 3.68 4.64 -6.54
N ARG A 287 4.44 5.62 -7.03
CA ARG A 287 3.87 6.88 -7.55
C ARG A 287 2.97 6.63 -8.76
N GLN A 288 3.42 5.82 -9.71
CA GLN A 288 2.67 5.49 -10.92
C GLN A 288 1.30 4.89 -10.63
N HIS A 289 1.19 4.10 -9.56
CA HIS A 289 -0.04 3.37 -9.24
C HIS A 289 -0.90 4.03 -8.15
N THR A 290 -0.31 4.77 -7.20
CA THR A 290 -1.08 5.34 -6.08
C THR A 290 -1.56 6.76 -6.33
N ILE A 291 -0.83 7.54 -7.13
CA ILE A 291 -1.19 8.92 -7.49
C ILE A 291 -1.92 8.85 -8.82
N THR A 292 -3.24 8.81 -8.78
CA THR A 292 -4.07 9.09 -9.96
C THR A 292 -3.89 10.57 -10.29
N CYS A 293 -3.43 10.86 -11.52
CA CYS A 293 -3.36 12.21 -12.08
C CYS A 293 -4.75 12.84 -12.22
#